data_AF-A0A2M6K9H1-F1
#
_entry.id   AF-A0A2M6K9H1-F1
#
_cell.length_a   1.000
_cell.length_b   1.000
_cell.length_c   1.000
_cell.angle_alpha   90.00
_cell.angle_beta   90.00
_cell.angle_gamma   90.00
#
_symmetry.space_group_name_H-M   'P 1'
#
loop_
_entity.id
_entity.type
_entity.pdbx_description
1 polymer ?
#
loop_
_entity_poly.entity_id
_entity_poly.type
_entity_poly.pdbx_seq_one_letter_code
_entity_poly.pdbx_strand_id
1 'polypeptide(L)' 'MDTDKDGLYDKEEEAYGTNINNKDTDGDGYADLSELGNGFDPNKKQP' A
#
# COMPACT_ATOMS: atom_id res chain seq x y z
N MET A 1 10.08 2.69 -9.99
CA MET A 1 9.02 3.69 -10.27
C MET A 1 8.03 3.52 -9.15
N ASP A 2 7.43 4.63 -8.74
CA ASP A 2 6.46 4.71 -7.64
C ASP A 2 5.35 5.58 -8.22
N THR A 3 4.28 4.90 -8.63
CA THR A 3 3.26 5.43 -9.54
C THR A 3 2.25 6.28 -8.79
N ASP A 4 1.88 5.89 -7.58
CA ASP A 4 0.93 6.62 -6.73
C ASP A 4 1.59 7.54 -5.69
N LYS A 5 2.92 7.42 -5.53
CA LYS A 5 3.77 8.25 -4.65
C LYS A 5 3.47 8.07 -3.17
N ASP A 6 3.11 6.86 -2.77
CA ASP A 6 2.98 6.49 -1.35
C ASP A 6 4.35 6.19 -0.69
N GLY A 7 5.39 5.97 -1.51
CA GLY A 7 6.76 5.67 -1.10
C GLY A 7 7.14 4.19 -1.19
N LEU A 8 6.22 3.32 -1.62
CA LEU A 8 6.43 1.93 -2.01
C LEU A 8 6.68 1.90 -3.52
N TYR A 9 7.73 1.21 -3.98
CA TYR A 9 7.94 1.11 -5.44
C TYR A 9 6.92 0.15 -6.06
N ASP A 10 6.51 0.37 -7.32
CA ASP A 10 5.53 -0.47 -8.04
C ASP A 10 5.86 -1.98 -7.98
N LYS A 11 7.17 -2.32 -8.01
CA LYS A 11 7.66 -3.70 -7.92
C LYS A 11 7.44 -4.34 -6.54
N GLU A 12 7.46 -3.53 -5.49
CA GLU A 12 7.20 -3.94 -4.12
C GLU A 12 5.70 -4.08 -3.94
N GLU A 13 4.93 -3.14 -4.45
CA GLU A 13 3.47 -3.22 -4.49
C GLU A 13 2.99 -4.50 -5.19
N GLU A 14 3.53 -4.83 -6.37
CA GLU A 14 3.24 -6.12 -7.04
C GLU A 14 3.63 -7.34 -6.19
N ALA A 15 4.71 -7.25 -5.41
CA ALA A 15 5.16 -8.34 -4.55
C ALA A 15 4.30 -8.50 -3.28
N TYR A 16 3.77 -7.40 -2.74
CA TYR A 16 2.85 -7.38 -1.61
C TYR A 16 1.38 -7.55 -2.03
N GLY A 17 1.09 -7.45 -3.31
CA GLY A 17 -0.27 -7.52 -3.85
C GLY A 17 -1.09 -6.26 -3.59
N THR A 18 -0.44 -5.10 -3.47
CA THR A 18 -1.10 -3.79 -3.37
C THR A 18 -1.32 -3.19 -4.76
N ASN A 19 -2.00 -2.04 -4.82
CA ASN A 19 -2.41 -1.40 -6.06
C ASN A 19 -1.47 -0.26 -6.44
N ILE A 20 -0.64 -0.50 -7.46
CA ILE A 20 0.32 0.48 -8.00
C ILE A 20 -0.24 1.86 -8.35
N ASN A 21 -1.56 2.02 -8.52
CA ASN A 21 -2.17 3.30 -8.85
C ASN A 21 -2.92 3.92 -7.68
N ASN A 22 -2.84 3.33 -6.48
CA ASN A 22 -3.60 3.75 -5.33
C ASN A 22 -2.85 3.49 -4.04
N LYS A 23 -2.38 4.60 -3.46
CA LYS A 23 -1.58 4.65 -2.24
C LYS A 23 -2.19 4.00 -1.00
N ASP A 24 -3.49 3.69 -1.03
CA ASP A 24 -4.31 3.15 0.06
C ASP A 24 -5.19 2.08 -0.57
N THR A 25 -4.64 0.89 -0.73
CA THR A 25 -5.20 -0.18 -1.56
C THR A 25 -6.58 -0.59 -1.06
N ASP A 26 -6.75 -0.71 0.26
CA ASP A 26 -8.01 -1.11 0.86
C ASP A 26 -8.98 0.07 1.13
N GLY A 27 -8.50 1.31 1.09
CA GLY A 27 -9.29 2.53 1.23
C GLY A 27 -9.71 2.82 2.66
N ASP A 28 -8.85 2.57 3.66
CA ASP A 28 -9.12 2.84 5.07
C ASP A 28 -8.52 4.17 5.59
N GLY A 29 -7.73 4.84 4.74
CA GLY A 29 -7.09 6.12 5.02
C GLY A 29 -5.61 6.02 5.41
N TYR A 30 -5.06 4.82 5.52
CA TYR A 30 -3.62 4.59 5.70
C TYR A 30 -2.98 4.26 4.35
N ALA A 31 -1.71 4.65 4.19
CA ALA A 31 -0.99 4.33 2.97
C ALA A 31 -0.39 2.92 3.05
N ASP A 32 -0.34 2.19 1.93
CA ASP A 32 0.14 0.80 1.87
C ASP A 32 1.53 0.65 2.50
N LEU A 33 2.45 1.58 2.21
CA LEU A 33 3.76 1.64 2.86
C LEU A 33 3.68 1.74 4.39
N SER A 34 2.77 2.57 4.90
CA SER A 34 2.60 2.75 6.35
C SER A 34 2.04 1.49 6.98
N GLU A 35 1.11 0.81 6.32
CA GLU A 35 0.54 -0.44 6.79
C GLU A 35 1.60 -1.54 6.88
N LEU A 36 2.38 -1.74 5.80
CA LEU A 36 3.49 -2.68 5.76
C LEU A 36 4.55 -2.36 6.82
N GLY A 37 4.87 -1.09 7.02
CA GLY A 37 5.83 -0.64 8.03
C GLY A 37 5.38 -0.88 9.48
N ASN A 38 4.08 -0.96 9.71
CA ASN A 38 3.48 -1.25 11.01
C ASN A 38 3.07 -2.73 11.16
N GLY A 39 3.25 -3.56 10.12
CA GLY A 39 2.88 -4.98 10.12
C GLY A 39 1.38 -5.24 9.94
N PHE A 40 0.65 -4.27 9.39
CA PHE A 40 -0.74 -4.44 8.95
C PHE A 40 -0.81 -5.00 7.52
N ASP A 41 -2.02 -5.40 7.12
CA ASP A 41 -2.30 -5.95 5.81
C ASP A 41 -2.91 -4.85 4.93
N PRO A 42 -2.19 -4.35 3.91
CA PRO A 42 -2.64 -3.24 3.06
C PRO A 42 -3.85 -3.55 2.17
N ASN A 43 -4.29 -4.81 2.16
CA ASN A 43 -5.50 -5.24 1.46
C ASN A 43 -6.70 -5.37 2.41
N LYS A 44 -6.59 -4.92 3.67
CA LYS A 44 -7.59 -5.17 4.68
C LYS A 44 -7.79 -4.00 5.64
N LYS A 45 -8.90 -3.30 5.39
CA LYS A 45 -9.31 -2.11 6.14
C LYS A 45 -9.11 -2.28 7.64
N GLN A 46 -8.38 -1.34 8.19
CA GLN A 46 -8.15 -1.22 9.62
C GLN A 46 -9.35 -0.54 10.30
N PRO A 47 -9.62 -0.90 11.56
CA PRO A 47 -10.72 -0.31 12.33
C PRO A 47 -10.45 1.12 12.82
#